data_AF-A0A1U9NQX3-F1
#
_entry.id   AF-A0A1U9NQX3-F1
#
_cell.length_a   1.000
_cell.length_b   1.000
_cell.length_c   1.000
_cell.angle_alpha   90.00
_cell.angle_beta   90.00
_cell.angle_gamma   90.00
#
_symmetry.space_group_name_H-M   'P 1'
#
loop_
_entity.id
_entity.type
_entity.pdbx_description
1 polymer ?
#
loop_
_entity_poly.entity_id
_entity_poly.type
_entity_poly.pdbx_seq_one_letter_code
_entity_poly.pdbx_strand_id
1 'polypeptide(L)'
;MFRNKGAAIALLFAVTLCFTVIPAMAQAEESGSAVQGEDGSLLTDLRWSPYWVGAGIGVLSMFTFVLSDHPIGVSTAYARTAGMVQKLFQRRTVEENAYYQKFPPKVDWEWMFVLGIFIGAFLSAQLSGRFVLRMVPTVWQETAGPSGLLRWIFALVGGAVMGLGARWARGCTSGHGISGTLQLAVSSWIVLISLFASGVLTAMVLYYGFFI
;
A
#
# COMPACT_ATOMS: atom_id res chain seq x y z
N MET A 1 14.41 19.88 18.18
CA MET A 1 13.32 20.69 17.59
C MET A 1 13.31 20.61 16.06
N PHE A 2 13.36 19.39 15.46
CA PHE A 2 13.35 19.17 14.00
C PHE A 2 12.28 18.18 13.53
N ARG A 3 11.36 17.76 14.41
CA ARG A 3 10.58 16.52 14.28
C ARG A 3 9.38 16.55 13.29
N ASN A 4 9.09 17.67 12.62
CA ASN A 4 7.86 17.75 11.80
C ASN A 4 8.01 18.48 10.45
N LYS A 5 9.22 18.95 10.09
CA LYS A 5 9.46 19.59 8.77
C LYS A 5 9.98 18.60 7.73
N GLY A 6 10.66 17.52 8.16
CA GLY A 6 11.16 16.47 7.26
C GLY A 6 10.06 15.75 6.49
N ALA A 7 8.87 15.58 7.09
CA ALA A 7 7.77 14.84 6.51
C ALA A 7 7.09 15.57 5.32
N ALA A 8 6.81 16.87 5.47
CA ALA A 8 6.25 17.68 4.39
C ALA A 8 7.25 17.90 3.25
N ILE A 9 8.54 18.06 3.59
CA ILE A 9 9.63 18.16 2.62
C ILE A 9 9.78 16.82 1.90
N ALA A 10 9.76 15.67 2.58
CA ALA A 10 9.85 14.34 1.97
C ALA A 10 8.67 14.00 1.05
N LEU A 11 7.45 14.41 1.40
CA LEU A 11 6.26 14.19 0.56
C LEU A 11 6.28 15.07 -0.69
N LEU A 12 6.66 16.35 -0.54
CA LEU A 12 6.90 17.25 -1.68
C LEU A 12 8.08 16.79 -2.54
N PHE A 13 9.17 16.30 -1.92
CA PHE A 13 10.35 15.79 -2.65
C PHE A 13 10.08 14.44 -3.33
N ALA A 14 9.33 13.52 -2.73
CA ALA A 14 8.96 12.24 -3.35
C ALA A 14 8.03 12.46 -4.55
N VAL A 15 7.09 13.41 -4.44
CA VAL A 15 6.30 13.87 -5.59
C VAL A 15 7.22 14.51 -6.63
N THR A 16 8.15 15.36 -6.23
CA THR A 16 9.10 16.00 -7.17
C THR A 16 10.05 14.99 -7.83
N LEU A 17 10.55 13.98 -7.11
CA LEU A 17 11.40 12.89 -7.62
C LEU A 17 10.65 12.01 -8.63
N CYS A 18 9.35 11.76 -8.41
CA CYS A 18 8.48 11.10 -9.39
C CYS A 18 8.36 11.90 -10.70
N PHE A 19 8.42 13.24 -10.63
CA PHE A 19 8.32 14.10 -11.80
C PHE A 19 9.66 14.44 -12.47
N THR A 20 10.79 14.43 -11.75
CA THR A 20 12.09 14.91 -12.27
C THR A 20 13.16 13.83 -12.44
N VAL A 21 13.18 12.80 -11.59
CA VAL A 21 14.29 11.82 -11.58
C VAL A 21 13.97 10.58 -12.42
N ILE A 22 12.70 10.19 -12.53
CA ILE A 22 12.27 9.10 -13.43
C ILE A 22 12.60 9.39 -14.90
N PRO A 23 12.36 10.60 -15.47
CA PRO A 23 12.79 10.89 -16.84
C PRO A 23 14.31 11.01 -16.99
N ALA A 24 15.04 11.50 -15.98
CA ALA A 24 16.50 11.62 -16.04
C ALA A 24 17.22 10.26 -16.02
N MET A 25 16.65 9.26 -15.36
CA MET A 25 17.19 7.89 -15.31
C MET A 25 16.84 7.10 -16.59
N ALA A 26 15.72 7.40 -17.24
CA ALA A 26 15.34 6.80 -18.53
C ALA A 26 16.29 7.20 -19.67
N GLN A 27 16.88 8.40 -19.62
CA GLN A 27 17.88 8.84 -20.58
C GLN A 27 19.20 8.04 -20.50
N ALA A 28 19.49 7.37 -19.38
CA ALA A 28 20.68 6.54 -19.24
C ALA A 28 20.55 5.19 -19.98
N GLU A 29 19.31 4.73 -20.26
CA GLU A 29 19.04 3.42 -20.86
C GLU A 29 18.85 3.47 -22.39
N GLU A 30 18.67 4.65 -23.01
CA GLU A 30 18.59 4.78 -24.49
C GLU A 30 19.85 4.29 -25.24
N SER A 31 20.94 3.94 -24.55
CA SER A 31 22.11 3.31 -25.18
C SER A 31 21.99 1.80 -25.43
N GLY A 32 20.91 1.14 -24.97
CA GLY A 32 20.78 -0.30 -25.09
C GLY A 32 19.34 -0.79 -25.24
N SER A 33 18.91 -0.95 -26.49
CA SER A 33 17.74 -1.71 -26.99
C SER A 33 16.39 -1.00 -27.10
N ALA A 34 16.01 -0.82 -28.37
CA ALA A 34 14.80 -0.18 -28.87
C ALA A 34 13.53 -0.97 -28.55
N VAL A 35 12.50 -0.27 -28.07
CA VAL A 35 11.10 -0.57 -28.37
C VAL A 35 10.44 0.72 -28.82
N GLN A 36 10.08 0.75 -30.09
CA GLN A 36 9.44 1.84 -30.81
C GLN A 36 7.92 1.69 -30.63
N GLY A 37 7.23 2.71 -30.11
CA GLY A 37 5.77 2.68 -29.96
C GLY A 37 5.16 3.84 -29.18
N GLU A 38 5.02 4.96 -29.89
CA GLU A 38 4.02 6.03 -29.71
C GLU A 38 4.21 7.04 -28.56
N ASP A 39 3.78 8.28 -28.86
CA ASP A 39 4.01 9.53 -28.16
C ASP A 39 3.22 9.63 -26.83
N GLY A 40 3.31 8.58 -26.00
CA GLY A 40 2.77 8.52 -24.67
C GLY A 40 3.79 9.07 -23.68
N SER A 41 3.40 10.08 -22.89
CA SER A 41 4.20 10.45 -21.72
C SER A 41 4.34 9.21 -20.83
N LEU A 42 5.55 8.91 -20.35
CA LEU A 42 5.82 7.84 -19.38
C LEU A 42 4.84 7.88 -18.18
N LEU A 43 4.32 9.07 -17.85
CA LEU A 43 3.35 9.29 -16.78
C LEU A 43 1.90 8.90 -17.11
N THR A 44 1.55 8.80 -18.40
CA THR A 44 0.20 8.47 -18.87
C THR A 44 0.05 6.99 -19.24
N ASP A 45 1.14 6.25 -19.32
CA ASP A 45 1.13 4.85 -19.70
C ASP A 45 0.38 3.96 -18.71
N LEU A 46 -0.36 3.01 -19.29
CA LEU A 46 -1.27 2.16 -18.53
C LEU A 46 -0.55 1.09 -17.70
N ARG A 47 0.66 0.71 -18.11
CA ARG A 47 1.43 -0.39 -17.53
C ARG A 47 2.89 -0.01 -17.56
N TRP A 48 3.46 0.14 -16.38
CA TRP A 48 4.90 0.33 -16.24
C TRP A 48 5.60 -1.02 -16.14
N SER A 49 6.86 -1.07 -16.58
CA SER A 49 7.70 -2.24 -16.37
C SER A 49 7.80 -2.54 -14.86
N PRO A 50 7.64 -3.81 -14.44
CA PRO A 50 7.72 -4.19 -13.03
C PRO A 50 9.10 -3.88 -12.44
N TYR A 51 10.16 -3.90 -13.24
CA TYR A 51 11.52 -3.56 -12.81
C TYR A 51 11.63 -2.09 -12.42
N TRP A 52 11.07 -1.17 -13.22
CA TRP A 52 11.05 0.26 -12.94
C TRP A 52 10.22 0.60 -11.71
N VAL A 53 9.04 -0.02 -11.57
CA VAL A 53 8.20 0.13 -10.38
C VAL A 53 8.93 -0.38 -9.13
N GLY A 54 9.57 -1.55 -9.22
CA GLY A 54 10.35 -2.12 -8.13
C GLY A 54 11.53 -1.24 -7.71
N ALA A 55 12.31 -0.74 -8.67
CA ALA A 55 13.39 0.20 -8.42
C ALA A 55 12.89 1.50 -7.77
N GLY A 56 11.79 2.06 -8.28
CA GLY A 56 11.15 3.26 -7.71
C GLY A 56 10.68 3.05 -6.27
N ILE A 57 10.06 1.92 -5.95
CA ILE A 57 9.66 1.57 -4.57
C ILE A 57 10.88 1.42 -3.67
N GLY A 58 11.96 0.79 -4.15
CA GLY A 58 13.21 0.65 -3.40
C GLY A 58 13.85 2.00 -3.06
N VAL A 59 13.96 2.88 -4.06
CA VAL A 59 14.46 4.25 -3.88
C VAL A 59 13.57 5.03 -2.91
N LEU A 60 12.25 4.98 -3.09
CA LEU A 60 11.30 5.61 -2.17
C LEU A 60 11.47 5.09 -0.73
N SER A 61 11.71 3.79 -0.55
CA SER A 61 11.94 3.19 0.76
C SER A 61 13.23 3.70 1.41
N MET A 62 14.33 3.76 0.65
CA MET A 62 15.58 4.36 1.13
C MET A 62 15.39 5.81 1.56
N PHE A 63 14.75 6.62 0.73
CA PHE A 63 14.47 8.03 1.07
C PHE A 63 13.55 8.16 2.29
N THR A 64 12.53 7.31 2.41
CA THR A 64 11.63 7.30 3.56
C THR A 64 12.39 7.00 4.85
N PHE A 65 13.31 6.03 4.81
CA PHE A 65 14.17 5.72 5.94
C PHE A 65 15.07 6.90 6.32
N VAL A 66 15.76 7.51 5.35
CA VAL A 66 16.68 8.63 5.60
C VAL A 66 15.96 9.87 6.14
N LEU A 67 14.74 10.14 5.67
CA LEU A 67 14.03 11.37 6.01
C LEU A 67 13.16 11.26 7.26
N SER A 68 12.67 10.05 7.57
CA SER A 68 11.66 9.84 8.62
C SER A 68 12.04 8.80 9.66
N ASP A 69 13.19 8.11 9.54
CA ASP A 69 13.64 7.04 10.46
C ASP A 69 12.57 5.96 10.73
N HIS A 70 11.61 5.80 9.82
CA HIS A 70 10.46 4.94 9.98
C HIS A 70 10.29 4.02 8.77
N PRO A 71 10.10 2.69 8.97
CA PRO A 71 9.75 1.78 7.89
C PRO A 71 8.40 2.15 7.27
N ILE A 72 8.24 1.79 5.99
CA ILE A 72 6.96 1.89 5.30
C ILE A 72 5.98 0.88 5.92
N GLY A 73 4.86 1.38 6.42
CA GLY A 73 3.82 0.57 7.04
C GLY A 73 2.47 1.29 7.04
N VAL A 74 1.41 0.52 6.81
CA VAL A 74 0.03 1.06 6.70
C VAL A 74 -0.85 0.58 7.87
N SER A 75 -0.70 -0.67 8.27
CA SER A 75 -1.57 -1.31 9.27
C SER A 75 -1.64 -0.62 10.63
N THR A 76 -0.57 0.03 11.08
CA THR A 76 -0.56 0.78 12.34
C THR A 76 -1.40 2.05 12.25
N ALA A 77 -1.43 2.72 11.09
CA ALA A 77 -2.28 3.88 10.87
C ALA A 77 -3.75 3.51 11.08
N TYR A 78 -4.20 2.38 10.52
CA TYR A 78 -5.55 1.85 10.75
C TYR A 78 -5.85 1.59 12.24
N ALA A 79 -4.94 0.96 12.96
CA ALA A 79 -5.11 0.70 14.40
C ALA A 79 -5.19 2.01 15.22
N ARG A 80 -4.38 3.01 14.87
CA ARG A 80 -4.44 4.34 15.50
C ARG A 80 -5.74 5.06 15.16
N THR A 81 -6.27 4.94 13.94
CA THR A 81 -7.58 5.47 13.57
C THR A 81 -8.68 4.85 14.42
N ALA A 82 -8.69 3.53 14.57
CA ALA A 82 -9.64 2.85 15.44
C ALA A 82 -9.54 3.36 16.89
N GLY A 83 -8.31 3.56 17.40
CA GLY A 83 -8.10 4.15 18.71
C GLY A 83 -8.55 5.60 18.83
N MET A 84 -8.36 6.43 17.79
CA MET A 84 -8.83 7.82 17.75
C MET A 84 -10.37 7.86 17.78
N VAL A 85 -11.02 7.04 16.97
CA VAL A 85 -12.49 6.91 16.95
C VAL A 85 -13.00 6.40 18.30
N GLN A 86 -12.39 5.35 18.86
CA GLN A 86 -12.79 4.80 20.15
C GLN A 86 -12.59 5.80 21.29
N LYS A 87 -11.55 6.65 21.22
CA LYS A 87 -11.31 7.71 22.21
C LYS A 87 -12.42 8.75 22.25
N LEU A 88 -13.10 8.99 21.13
CA LEU A 88 -14.25 9.91 21.06
C LEU A 88 -15.46 9.39 21.87
N PHE A 89 -15.65 8.06 21.93
CA PHE A 89 -16.78 7.44 22.63
C PHE A 89 -16.44 6.95 24.05
N GLN A 90 -15.22 6.45 24.27
CA GLN A 90 -14.81 5.75 25.51
C GLN A 90 -13.36 6.09 25.89
N ARG A 91 -13.13 7.37 26.23
CA ARG A 91 -11.79 7.90 26.50
C ARG A 91 -11.03 7.16 27.60
N ARG A 92 -11.69 6.82 28.71
CA ARG A 92 -11.08 6.12 29.86
C ARG A 92 -10.59 4.72 29.51
N THR A 93 -11.40 3.95 28.78
CA THR A 93 -11.06 2.58 28.35
C THR A 93 -9.88 2.57 27.37
N VAL A 94 -9.73 3.60 26.53
CA VAL A 94 -8.60 3.70 25.59
C VAL A 94 -7.30 4.08 26.31
N GLU A 95 -7.36 4.95 27.31
CA GLU A 95 -6.18 5.39 28.08
C GLU A 95 -5.66 4.27 29.03
N GLU A 96 -6.55 3.42 29.53
CA GLU A 96 -6.22 2.27 30.40
C GLU A 96 -5.79 1.00 29.61
N ASN A 97 -6.07 0.91 28.32
CA ASN A 97 -5.78 -0.30 27.53
C ASN A 97 -4.30 -0.38 27.10
N ALA A 98 -3.64 -1.48 27.50
CA ALA A 98 -2.24 -1.77 27.17
C ALA A 98 -1.93 -1.75 25.66
N TYR A 99 -2.91 -2.06 24.80
CA TYR A 99 -2.73 -1.98 23.34
C TYR A 99 -2.53 -0.54 22.85
N TYR A 100 -3.35 0.40 23.33
CA TYR A 100 -3.28 1.81 22.92
C TYR A 100 -2.17 2.59 23.62
N GLN A 101 -1.63 2.07 24.73
CA GLN A 101 -0.38 2.56 25.29
C GLN A 101 0.81 2.25 24.37
N LYS A 102 0.81 1.08 23.73
CA LYS A 102 1.83 0.69 22.74
C LYS A 102 1.65 1.37 21.39
N PHE A 103 0.39 1.58 20.97
CA PHE A 103 0.03 2.25 19.72
C PHE A 103 -0.82 3.49 20.01
N PRO A 104 -0.19 4.60 20.41
CA PRO A 104 -0.92 5.80 20.82
C PRO A 104 -1.78 6.32 19.67
N PRO A 105 -3.05 6.69 19.92
CA PRO A 105 -3.97 7.22 18.92
C PRO A 105 -3.60 8.68 18.60
N LYS A 106 -2.57 8.83 17.77
CA LYS A 106 -2.09 10.11 17.24
C LYS A 106 -1.91 10.02 15.73
N VAL A 107 -2.02 11.18 15.08
CA VAL A 107 -1.62 11.33 13.68
C VAL A 107 -0.09 11.33 13.66
N ASP A 108 0.47 10.27 13.07
CA ASP A 108 1.91 10.03 12.95
C ASP A 108 2.29 9.95 11.46
N TRP A 109 3.58 9.77 11.19
CA TRP A 109 4.13 9.59 9.85
C TRP A 109 3.36 8.57 8.99
N GLU A 110 3.03 7.39 9.52
CA GLU A 110 2.28 6.35 8.80
C GLU A 110 0.90 6.85 8.31
N TRP A 111 0.27 7.75 9.07
CA TRP A 111 -1.01 8.35 8.68
C TRP A 111 -0.85 9.32 7.50
N MET A 112 0.21 10.13 7.52
CA MET A 112 0.57 11.01 6.41
C MET A 112 0.93 10.20 5.16
N PHE A 113 1.63 9.08 5.33
CA PHE A 113 1.96 8.16 4.25
C PHE A 113 0.70 7.56 3.60
N VAL A 114 -0.28 7.13 4.40
CA VAL A 114 -1.57 6.63 3.88
C VAL A 114 -2.32 7.71 3.09
N LEU A 115 -2.34 8.96 3.58
CA LEU A 115 -2.91 10.07 2.83
C LEU A 115 -2.16 10.30 1.50
N GLY A 116 -0.83 10.21 1.52
CA GLY A 116 0.00 10.29 0.31
C GLY A 116 -0.34 9.20 -0.72
N ILE A 117 -0.51 7.94 -0.27
CA ILE A 117 -0.95 6.84 -1.15
C ILE A 117 -2.31 7.16 -1.78
N PHE A 118 -3.27 7.65 -0.99
CA PHE A 118 -4.61 7.96 -1.48
C PHE A 118 -4.59 9.06 -2.55
N ILE A 119 -3.89 10.18 -2.28
CA ILE A 119 -3.76 11.29 -3.22
C ILE A 119 -2.99 10.85 -4.47
N GLY A 120 -1.89 10.12 -4.31
CA GLY A 120 -1.08 9.62 -5.42
C GLY A 120 -1.85 8.64 -6.32
N ALA A 121 -2.59 7.71 -5.74
CA ALA A 121 -3.43 6.77 -6.49
C ALA A 121 -4.56 7.50 -7.24
N PHE A 122 -5.16 8.52 -6.61
CA PHE A 122 -6.20 9.33 -7.25
C PHE A 122 -5.66 10.14 -8.43
N LEU A 123 -4.53 10.84 -8.25
CA LEU A 123 -3.88 11.59 -9.33
C LEU A 123 -3.43 10.68 -10.47
N SER A 124 -2.85 9.51 -10.16
CA SER A 124 -2.49 8.52 -11.16
C SER A 124 -3.71 8.01 -11.93
N ALA A 125 -4.82 7.71 -11.25
CA ALA A 125 -6.05 7.28 -11.92
C ALA A 125 -6.64 8.36 -12.85
N GLN A 126 -6.54 9.64 -12.47
CA GLN A 126 -6.98 10.77 -13.28
C GLN A 126 -6.07 11.00 -14.49
N LEU A 127 -4.74 10.98 -14.30
CA LEU A 127 -3.76 11.19 -15.37
C LEU A 127 -3.78 10.06 -16.40
N SER A 128 -3.96 8.81 -15.96
CA SER A 128 -4.12 7.65 -16.85
C SER A 128 -5.53 7.54 -17.47
N GLY A 129 -6.43 8.49 -17.20
CA GLY A 129 -7.80 8.52 -17.76
C GLY A 129 -8.66 7.30 -17.39
N ARG A 130 -8.36 6.62 -16.27
CA ARG A 130 -8.90 5.29 -15.90
C ARG A 130 -9.72 5.29 -14.61
N PHE A 131 -10.05 6.46 -14.08
CA PHE A 131 -10.92 6.56 -12.92
C PHE A 131 -12.33 6.08 -13.28
N VAL A 132 -12.68 4.88 -12.81
CA VAL A 132 -13.99 4.27 -12.97
C VAL A 132 -14.45 3.70 -11.63
N LEU A 133 -15.58 4.19 -11.13
CA LEU A 133 -16.22 3.63 -9.96
C LEU A 133 -16.97 2.36 -10.36
N ARG A 134 -16.49 1.20 -9.91
CA ARG A 134 -17.13 -0.11 -10.12
C ARG A 134 -17.51 -0.72 -8.78
N MET A 135 -18.80 -0.98 -8.58
CA MET A 135 -19.30 -1.67 -7.37
C MET A 135 -18.95 -3.17 -7.36
N VAL A 136 -18.93 -3.80 -8.54
CA VAL A 136 -18.56 -5.21 -8.69
C VAL A 136 -17.48 -5.32 -9.77
N PRO A 137 -16.27 -5.81 -9.45
CA PRO A 137 -15.23 -6.07 -10.45
C PRO A 137 -15.70 -7.09 -11.49
N THR A 138 -15.28 -6.94 -12.75
CA THR A 138 -15.67 -7.84 -13.86
C THR A 138 -15.34 -9.30 -13.55
N VAL A 139 -14.16 -9.57 -13.01
CA VAL A 139 -13.72 -10.91 -12.60
C VAL A 139 -14.69 -11.55 -11.58
N TRP A 140 -15.23 -10.76 -10.65
CA TRP A 140 -16.22 -11.27 -9.70
C TRP A 140 -17.59 -11.49 -10.35
N GLN A 141 -18.00 -10.61 -11.28
CA GLN A 141 -19.26 -10.77 -11.99
C GLN A 141 -19.28 -12.06 -12.81
N GLU A 142 -18.15 -12.39 -13.44
CA GLU A 142 -17.99 -13.60 -14.25
C GLU A 142 -18.02 -14.90 -13.43
N THR A 143 -17.59 -14.86 -12.17
CA THR A 143 -17.54 -16.07 -11.32
C THR A 143 -18.71 -16.19 -10.35
N ALA A 144 -18.96 -15.15 -9.54
CA ALA A 144 -19.94 -15.19 -8.45
C ALA A 144 -21.26 -14.46 -8.80
N GLY A 145 -21.36 -13.94 -10.02
CA GLY A 145 -22.52 -13.20 -10.52
C GLY A 145 -22.53 -11.70 -10.15
N PRO A 146 -23.53 -10.95 -10.61
CA PRO A 146 -23.59 -9.50 -10.50
C PRO A 146 -24.00 -8.98 -9.11
N SER A 147 -24.12 -9.86 -8.11
CA SER A 147 -24.67 -9.53 -6.80
C SER A 147 -23.71 -8.64 -5.99
N GLY A 148 -23.99 -7.33 -5.97
CA GLY A 148 -23.19 -6.37 -5.21
C GLY A 148 -23.13 -6.65 -3.71
N LEU A 149 -24.26 -7.07 -3.12
CA LEU A 149 -24.32 -7.39 -1.69
C LEU A 149 -23.38 -8.54 -1.30
N LEU A 150 -23.35 -9.61 -2.09
CA LEU A 150 -22.47 -10.75 -1.85
C LEU A 150 -21.00 -10.33 -1.95
N ARG A 151 -20.66 -9.53 -2.97
CA ARG A 151 -19.32 -8.96 -3.13
C ARG A 151 -18.88 -8.15 -1.92
N TRP A 152 -19.76 -7.34 -1.34
CA TRP A 152 -19.49 -6.53 -0.16
C TRP A 152 -19.31 -7.39 1.09
N ILE A 153 -20.14 -8.41 1.30
CA ILE A 153 -20.01 -9.33 2.42
C ILE A 153 -18.64 -10.02 2.38
N PHE A 154 -18.25 -10.58 1.22
CA PHE A 154 -16.93 -11.20 1.06
C PHE A 154 -15.79 -10.20 1.23
N ALA A 155 -15.95 -8.95 0.75
CA ALA A 155 -14.96 -7.89 0.95
C ALA A 155 -14.73 -7.59 2.44
N LEU A 156 -15.81 -7.46 3.20
CA LEU A 156 -15.78 -7.11 4.62
C LEU A 156 -15.21 -8.26 5.44
N VAL A 157 -15.66 -9.49 5.18
CA VAL A 157 -15.12 -10.68 5.85
C VAL A 157 -13.64 -10.85 5.53
N GLY A 158 -13.26 -10.76 4.25
CA GLY A 158 -11.86 -10.84 3.82
C GLY A 158 -10.99 -9.74 4.44
N GLY A 159 -11.49 -8.50 4.47
CA GLY A 159 -10.81 -7.36 5.10
C GLY A 159 -10.64 -7.53 6.61
N ALA A 160 -11.66 -8.06 7.30
CA ALA A 160 -11.58 -8.35 8.74
C ALA A 160 -10.53 -9.43 9.03
N VAL A 161 -10.52 -10.52 8.27
CA VAL A 161 -9.53 -11.61 8.40
C VAL A 161 -8.12 -11.10 8.08
N MET A 162 -7.94 -10.31 7.02
CA MET A 162 -6.67 -9.68 6.70
C MET A 162 -6.19 -8.74 7.81
N GLY A 163 -7.09 -7.94 8.38
CA GLY A 163 -6.80 -7.05 9.50
C GLY A 163 -6.32 -7.81 10.74
N LEU A 164 -7.04 -8.88 11.11
CA LEU A 164 -6.66 -9.75 12.23
C LEU A 164 -5.29 -10.41 11.99
N GLY A 165 -5.09 -10.99 10.80
CA GLY A 165 -3.82 -11.59 10.39
C GLY A 165 -2.66 -10.60 10.45
N ALA A 166 -2.86 -9.36 9.97
CA ALA A 166 -1.85 -8.31 10.02
C ALA A 166 -1.51 -7.85 11.45
N ARG A 167 -2.39 -8.06 12.44
CA ARG A 167 -2.08 -7.82 13.85
C ARG A 167 -1.36 -8.99 14.49
N TRP A 168 -1.74 -10.23 14.15
CA TRP A 168 -1.02 -11.43 14.60
C TRP A 168 0.40 -11.49 14.07
N ALA A 169 0.61 -11.18 12.79
CA ALA A 169 1.94 -11.08 12.18
C ALA A 169 2.73 -9.85 12.67
N ARG A 170 2.10 -8.91 13.39
CA ARG A 170 2.66 -7.61 13.78
C ARG A 170 3.13 -6.75 12.60
N GLY A 171 2.49 -6.89 11.45
CA GLY A 171 2.82 -6.12 10.25
C GLY A 171 1.87 -6.42 9.10
N CYS A 172 1.99 -5.65 8.02
CA CYS A 172 1.24 -5.84 6.78
C CYS A 172 2.19 -6.14 5.62
N THR A 173 1.65 -6.36 4.43
CA THR A 173 2.44 -6.64 3.23
C THR A 173 3.47 -5.55 2.93
N SER A 174 3.16 -4.27 3.14
CA SER A 174 4.16 -3.20 2.97
C SER A 174 5.23 -3.20 4.08
N GLY A 175 4.85 -3.57 5.30
CA GLY A 175 5.79 -3.68 6.43
C GLY A 175 6.75 -4.85 6.30
N HIS A 176 6.24 -6.06 6.12
CA HIS A 176 7.09 -7.26 5.96
C HIS A 176 7.65 -7.39 4.55
N GLY A 177 6.83 -7.15 3.53
CA GLY A 177 7.19 -7.41 2.13
C GLY A 177 8.08 -6.35 1.49
N ILE A 178 7.99 -5.08 1.90
CA ILE A 178 8.90 -4.02 1.41
C ILE A 178 9.96 -3.73 2.47
N SER A 179 9.59 -3.17 3.62
CA SER A 179 10.57 -2.72 4.61
C SER A 179 11.37 -3.88 5.23
N GLY A 180 10.69 -4.99 5.55
CA GLY A 180 11.29 -6.15 6.21
C GLY A 180 12.22 -6.96 5.30
N THR A 181 11.89 -7.13 4.02
CA THR A 181 12.75 -7.81 3.05
C THR A 181 13.97 -7.00 2.67
N LEU A 182 13.85 -5.67 2.57
CA LEU A 182 14.99 -4.76 2.36
C LEU A 182 16.01 -4.84 3.52
N GLN A 183 15.53 -5.09 4.73
CA GLN A 183 16.38 -5.33 5.91
C GLN A 183 16.89 -6.78 6.02
N LEU A 184 16.55 -7.64 5.06
CA LEU A 184 16.86 -9.08 5.08
C LEU A 184 16.36 -9.80 6.35
N ALA A 185 15.28 -9.30 6.95
CA ALA A 185 14.73 -9.89 8.17
C ALA A 185 14.09 -11.25 7.86
N VAL A 186 14.65 -12.32 8.42
CA VAL A 186 14.20 -13.71 8.19
C VAL A 186 12.70 -13.88 8.52
N SER A 187 12.25 -13.27 9.62
CA SER A 187 10.83 -13.28 10.01
C SER A 187 9.93 -12.69 8.94
N SER A 188 10.37 -11.62 8.27
CA SER A 188 9.61 -10.98 7.20
C SER A 188 9.54 -11.82 5.93
N TRP A 189 10.60 -12.54 5.58
CA TRP A 189 10.59 -13.49 4.47
C TRP A 189 9.59 -14.64 4.71
N ILE A 190 9.56 -15.20 5.93
CA ILE A 190 8.61 -16.25 6.29
C ILE A 190 7.15 -15.75 6.19
N VAL A 191 6.89 -14.55 6.71
CA VAL A 191 5.57 -13.92 6.63
C VAL A 191 5.19 -13.64 5.18
N LEU A 192 6.11 -13.12 4.36
CA LEU A 192 5.87 -12.81 2.96
C LEU A 192 5.49 -14.06 2.16
N ILE A 193 6.25 -15.15 2.29
CA ILE A 193 5.97 -16.41 1.60
C ILE A 193 4.59 -16.95 2.01
N SER A 194 4.28 -16.86 3.30
CA SER A 194 2.98 -17.30 3.85
C SER A 194 1.81 -16.45 3.35
N LEU A 195 1.99 -15.13 3.22
CA LEU A 195 1.00 -14.22 2.63
C LEU A 195 0.74 -14.55 1.16
N PHE A 196 1.79 -14.80 0.38
CA PHE A 196 1.63 -15.20 -1.02
C PHE A 196 0.96 -16.56 -1.16
N ALA A 197 1.41 -17.57 -0.42
CA ALA A 197 0.85 -18.92 -0.47
C ALA A 197 -0.65 -18.93 -0.09
N SER A 198 -1.01 -18.25 0.99
CA SER A 198 -2.42 -18.13 1.41
C SER A 198 -3.26 -17.32 0.42
N GLY A 199 -2.71 -16.26 -0.19
CA GLY A 199 -3.38 -15.49 -1.23
C GLY A 199 -3.68 -16.31 -2.48
N VAL A 200 -2.69 -17.09 -2.96
CA VAL A 200 -2.87 -18.00 -4.10
C VAL A 200 -3.90 -19.07 -3.77
N LEU A 201 -3.82 -19.70 -2.60
CA LEU A 201 -4.79 -20.71 -2.17
C LEU A 201 -6.21 -20.14 -2.09
N THR A 202 -6.37 -18.94 -1.52
CA THR A 202 -7.67 -18.26 -1.41
C THR A 202 -8.24 -17.93 -2.78
N ALA A 203 -7.40 -17.45 -3.71
CA ALA A 203 -7.81 -17.19 -5.09
C ALA A 203 -8.25 -18.47 -5.81
N MET A 204 -7.52 -19.58 -5.62
CA MET A 204 -7.88 -20.88 -6.18
C MET A 204 -9.21 -21.38 -5.64
N VAL A 205 -9.41 -21.33 -4.31
CA VAL A 205 -10.66 -21.77 -3.69
C VAL A 205 -11.84 -20.91 -4.15
N LEU A 206 -11.72 -19.59 -4.18
CA LEU A 206 -12.82 -18.71 -4.55
C LEU A 206 -13.16 -18.83 -6.04
N TYR A 207 -12.18 -18.74 -6.93
CA TYR A 207 -12.46 -18.64 -8.38
C TYR A 207 -12.53 -19.98 -9.10
N TYR A 208 -11.94 -21.05 -8.54
CA TYR A 208 -11.92 -22.38 -9.17
C TYR A 208 -12.61 -23.46 -8.33
N GLY A 209 -12.80 -23.26 -7.03
CA GLY A 209 -13.37 -24.27 -6.14
C GLY A 209 -14.81 -24.04 -5.70
N PHE A 210 -15.25 -22.79 -5.58
CA PHE A 210 -16.53 -22.44 -4.94
C PHE A 210 -17.64 -21.97 -5.91
N PHE A 211 -17.26 -21.38 -7.04
CA PHE A 211 -18.20 -20.76 -8.00
C PHE A 211 -18.22 -21.43 -9.39
N ILE A 212 -17.68 -22.66 -9.51
CA ILE A 212 -17.90 -23.56 -10.65
C ILE A 212 -19.06 -24.50 -10.30
#